data_AF-A0A947JH84-F1
#
_entry.id   AF-A0A947JH84-F1
#
_cell.length_a   1.000
_cell.length_b   1.000
_cell.length_c   1.000
_cell.angle_alpha   90.00
_cell.angle_beta   90.00
_cell.angle_gamma   90.00
#
_symmetry.space_group_name_H-M   'P 1'
#
loop_
_entity.id
_entity.type
_entity.pdbx_description
1 polymer ?
#
loop_
_entity_poly.entity_id
_entity_poly.type
_entity_poly.pdbx_seq_one_letter_code
_entity_poly.pdbx_strand_id
1 'polypeptide(L)' 'MAKVMNVGTDYLKKASGKNLGNMVQKKAYELYVKRGKRPGHELDDWLEAERLIRQKASF' A
#
# COMPACT_ATOMS: atom_id res chain seq x y z
N MET A 1 21.94 -5.44 -32.52
CA MET A 1 22.18 -4.53 -31.38
C MET A 1 21.08 -4.75 -30.35
N ALA A 2 21.29 -5.65 -29.39
CA ALA A 2 20.31 -5.94 -28.34
C ALA A 2 20.32 -4.83 -27.28
N LYS A 3 19.15 -4.25 -27.02
CA LYS A 3 18.94 -3.29 -25.94
C LYS A 3 19.19 -4.01 -24.61
N VAL A 4 20.24 -3.61 -23.89
CA VAL A 4 20.52 -4.11 -22.54
C VAL A 4 19.37 -3.68 -21.64
N MET A 5 18.47 -4.62 -21.34
CA MET A 5 17.41 -4.40 -20.35
C MET A 5 18.07 -4.30 -18.98
N ASN A 6 18.05 -3.11 -18.37
CA ASN A 6 18.46 -2.92 -16.98
C ASN A 6 17.37 -3.49 -16.05
N VAL A 7 17.27 -4.82 -16.01
CA VAL A 7 16.27 -5.56 -15.24
C VAL A 7 16.34 -5.25 -13.73
N GLY A 8 17.50 -4.83 -13.20
CA GLY A 8 17.70 -4.66 -11.75
C GLY A 8 16.92 -3.51 -11.10
N THR A 9 16.64 -2.42 -11.82
CA THR A 9 16.06 -1.21 -11.22
C THR A 9 14.54 -1.23 -11.14
N ASP A 10 13.88 -1.98 -12.02
CA ASP A 10 12.41 -1.99 -12.11
C ASP A 10 11.78 -2.91 -11.07
N TYR A 11 12.45 -4.04 -10.74
CA TYR A 11 11.99 -4.93 -9.68
C TYR A 11 12.03 -4.27 -8.29
N LEU A 12 13.07 -3.47 -8.00
CA LEU A 12 13.21 -2.77 -6.71
C LEU A 12 12.19 -1.64 -6.56
N LYS A 13 11.90 -0.91 -7.64
CA LYS A 13 10.85 0.13 -7.67
C LYS A 13 9.45 -0.47 -7.48
N LYS A 14 9.20 -1.64 -8.08
CA LYS A 14 7.96 -2.41 -7.89
C LYS A 14 7.86 -2.99 -6.48
N ALA A 15 8.99 -3.39 -5.89
CA ALA A 15 9.05 -3.88 -4.51
C ALA A 15 8.72 -2.78 -3.49
N SER A 16 9.11 -1.52 -3.73
CA SER A 16 8.69 -0.39 -2.87
C SER A 16 7.18 -0.13 -2.97
N GLY A 17 6.61 -0.21 -4.18
CA GLY A 17 5.16 -0.14 -4.39
C GLY A 17 4.38 -1.32 -3.80
N LYS A 18 4.94 -2.53 -3.86
CA LYS A 18 4.37 -3.74 -3.21
C LYS A 18 4.37 -3.60 -1.69
N ASN A 19 5.41 -2.99 -1.11
CA ASN A 19 5.48 -2.73 0.32
C ASN A 19 4.41 -1.73 0.75
N LEU A 20 4.21 -0.66 -0.02
CA LEU A 20 3.14 0.31 0.24
C LEU A 20 1.75 -0.36 0.23
N GLY A 21 1.46 -1.14 -0.81
CA GLY A 21 0.18 -1.86 -0.91
C GLY A 21 -0.09 -2.79 0.27
N ASN A 22 0.93 -3.54 0.72
CA ASN A 22 0.81 -4.43 1.87
C ASN A 22 0.56 -3.66 3.19
N MET A 23 1.24 -2.52 3.37
CA MET A 23 1.03 -1.66 4.54
C MET A 23 -0.37 -1.05 4.57
N VAL A 24 -0.86 -0.57 3.41
CA VAL A 24 -2.21 -0.03 3.27
C VAL A 24 -3.24 -1.12 3.53
N GLN A 25 -3.09 -2.31 2.94
CA GLN A 25 -4.00 -3.44 3.15
C GLN A 25 -4.08 -3.83 4.63
N LYS A 26 -2.93 -4.00 5.29
CA LYS A 26 -2.89 -4.32 6.72
C LYS A 26 -3.60 -3.24 7.54
N LYS A 27 -3.34 -1.97 7.23
CA LYS A 27 -3.91 -0.85 7.98
C LYS A 27 -5.42 -0.70 7.75
N ALA A 28 -5.90 -0.93 6.54
CA ALA A 28 -7.33 -0.94 6.21
C ALA A 28 -8.07 -2.06 6.97
N TYR A 29 -7.46 -3.25 7.08
CA TYR A 29 -8.01 -4.34 7.86
C TYR A 29 -8.07 -4.00 9.37
N GLU A 30 -7.05 -3.33 9.92
CA GLU A 30 -7.09 -2.84 11.30
C GLU A 30 -8.25 -1.85 11.53
N LEU A 31 -8.50 -0.94 10.58
CA LEU A 31 -9.62 0.02 10.64
C LEU A 31 -10.98 -0.69 10.60
N TYR A 32 -11.14 -1.65 9.68
CA TYR A 32 -12.31 -2.53 9.60
C TYR A 32 -12.60 -3.25 10.93
N VAL A 33 -11.57 -3.84 11.53
CA VAL A 33 -11.71 -4.53 12.83
C VAL A 33 -12.06 -3.53 13.93
N LYS A 34 -11.41 -2.37 13.98
CA LYS A 34 -11.61 -1.35 15.01
C LYS A 34 -13.03 -0.79 15.02
N ARG A 35 -13.68 -0.66 13.86
CA ARG A 35 -15.07 -0.19 13.74
C ARG A 35 -16.14 -1.29 13.89
N GLY A 36 -15.74 -2.49 14.29
CA GLY A 36 -16.66 -3.59 14.56
C GLY A 36 -17.03 -4.45 13.35
N LYS A 37 -16.14 -4.54 12.35
CA LYS A 37 -16.26 -5.45 11.20
C LYS A 37 -17.55 -5.27 10.38
N ARG A 38 -18.05 -4.03 10.29
CA ARG A 38 -19.25 -3.73 9.50
C ARG A 38 -18.90 -3.67 8.01
N PRO A 39 -19.62 -4.35 7.11
CA PRO A 39 -19.38 -4.18 5.67
C PRO A 39 -19.77 -2.77 5.20
N GLY A 40 -19.34 -2.39 3.99
CA GLY A 40 -19.77 -1.15 3.31
C GLY A 40 -18.90 0.08 3.51
N HIS A 41 -17.73 -0.06 4.16
CA HIS A 41 -16.73 1.02 4.28
C HIS A 41 -15.32 0.55 3.89
N GLU A 42 -15.22 -0.48 3.06
CA GLU A 42 -13.96 -1.07 2.63
C GLU A 42 -13.11 -0.03 1.87
N LEU A 43 -13.76 0.78 1.04
CA LEU A 43 -13.09 1.86 0.30
C LEU A 43 -12.61 2.97 1.24
N ASP A 44 -13.44 3.38 2.19
CA ASP A 44 -13.08 4.42 3.18
C ASP A 44 -11.90 3.94 4.05
N ASP A 45 -11.94 2.71 4.54
CA ASP A 45 -10.86 2.09 5.33
C ASP A 45 -9.55 2.03 4.50
N TRP A 46 -9.65 1.75 3.20
CA TRP A 46 -8.50 1.71 2.31
C TRP A 46 -7.90 3.11 2.06
N LEU A 47 -8.73 4.12 1.79
CA LEU A 47 -8.30 5.50 1.56
C LEU A 47 -7.66 6.10 2.81
N GLU A 48 -8.27 5.87 3.97
CA GLU A 48 -7.73 6.34 5.25
C GLU A 48 -6.41 5.64 5.59
N ALA A 49 -6.31 4.33 5.34
CA ALA A 49 -5.05 3.60 5.46
C ALA A 49 -3.96 4.16 4.53
N GLU A 50 -4.29 4.46 3.27
CA GLU A 50 -3.35 5.04 2.32
C GLU A 50 -2.85 6.41 2.80
N ARG A 51 -3.76 7.28 3.24
CA ARG A 51 -3.43 8.60 3.81
C ARG A 51 -2.48 8.49 5.00
N LEU A 52 -2.77 7.58 5.94
CA LEU A 52 -1.96 7.38 7.14
C LEU A 52 -0.56 6.84 6.83
N ILE A 53 -0.44 5.89 5.90
CA ILE A 53 0.86 5.32 5.52
C ILE A 53 1.69 6.35 4.75
N ARG A 54 1.09 7.13 3.85
CA ARG A 54 1.78 8.22 3.13
C ARG A 54 2.28 9.30 4.08
N GLN A 55 1.48 9.69 5.08
CA GLN A 55 1.93 10.63 6.11
C GLN A 55 3.15 10.09 6.85
N LYS A 56 3.12 8.83 7.31
CA LYS A 56 4.26 8.22 8.02
C LYS A 56 5.53 8.08 7.19
N ALA A 57 5.42 7.95 5.87
CA ALA A 57 6.56 7.83 4.97
C ALA A 57 7.21 9.19 4.61
N SER A 58 6.55 10.31 4.93
CA SER A 58 7.04 11.67 4.66
C SER A 58 7.70 12.35 5.87
N PHE A 59 7.83 11.66 7.01
CA PHE A 59 8.50 12.16 8.22
C PHE A 59 9.78 11.38 8.52
#